data_AF-A0A848NV27-F1
#
_entry.id   AF-A0A848NV27-F1
#
_cell.length_a   1.000
_cell.length_b   1.000
_cell.length_c   1.000
_cell.angle_alpha   90.00
_cell.angle_beta   90.00
_cell.angle_gamma   90.00
#
_symmetry.space_group_name_H-M   'P 1'
#
loop_
_entity.id
_entity.type
_entity.pdbx_description
1 polymer ?
#
loop_
_entity_poly.entity_id
_entity_poly.type
_entity_poly.pdbx_seq_one_letter_code
_entity_poly.pdbx_strand_id
1 'polypeptide(L)' 'MARIEARLYRAREPFAVFVRDGDAFLVRTSTKMFANECARAARLGTRSHMVGVYDAQATIDVVRDDLELFCR' A
#
# COMPACT_ATOMS: atom_id res chain seq x y z
N MET A 1 2.61 11.70 -1.35
CA MET A 1 1.15 11.84 -1.52
C MET A 1 0.71 11.89 -2.99
N ALA A 2 1.08 12.90 -3.79
CA ALA A 2 0.57 13.09 -5.17
C ALA A 2 0.69 11.87 -6.13
N ARG A 3 1.69 10.98 -5.95
CA ARG A 3 1.85 9.76 -6.74
C ARG A 3 0.86 8.63 -6.41
N ILE A 4 0.35 8.59 -5.18
CA ILE A 4 -0.61 7.57 -4.73
C ILE A 4 -2.01 7.96 -5.22
N GLU A 5 -2.39 9.23 -5.07
CA GLU A 5 -3.65 9.79 -5.57
C GLU A 5 -3.86 9.56 -7.08
N ALA A 6 -2.85 9.85 -7.90
CA ALA A 6 -2.93 9.66 -9.35
C ALA A 6 -3.06 8.18 -9.76
N ARG A 7 -2.62 7.24 -8.91
CA ARG A 7 -2.69 5.79 -9.16
C ARG A 7 -3.99 5.18 -8.63
N LEU A 8 -4.54 5.73 -7.54
CA LEU A 8 -5.84 5.34 -6.99
C LEU A 8 -6.99 5.62 -7.95
N TYR A 9 -7.02 6.82 -8.56
CA TYR A 9 -8.10 7.21 -9.49
C TYR A 9 -8.21 6.31 -10.74
N ARG A 10 -7.19 5.49 -11.02
CA ARG A 10 -7.16 4.55 -12.16
C ARG A 10 -7.26 3.08 -11.74
N ALA A 11 -7.26 2.78 -10.44
CA ALA A 11 -7.29 1.42 -9.96
C ALA A 11 -8.69 0.82 -10.17
N ARG A 12 -8.86 0.02 -11.23
CA ARG A 12 -10.06 -0.80 -11.46
C ARG A 12 -9.93 -2.20 -10.85
N GLU A 13 -8.90 -2.40 -10.04
CA GLU A 13 -8.53 -3.69 -9.45
C GLU A 13 -7.98 -3.48 -8.03
N PRO A 14 -8.10 -4.47 -7.12
CA PRO A 14 -7.61 -4.35 -5.76
C PRO A 14 -6.09 -4.11 -5.69
N PHE A 15 -5.68 -3.33 -4.69
CA PHE A 15 -4.29 -2.97 -4.47
C PHE A 15 -3.92 -3.00 -2.99
N ALA A 16 -2.65 -3.20 -2.71
CA ALA A 16 -2.06 -3.14 -1.39
C ALA A 16 -1.18 -1.91 -1.26
N VAL A 17 -1.17 -1.31 -0.08
CA VAL A 17 -0.26 -0.23 0.28
C VAL A 17 0.80 -0.78 1.23
N PHE A 18 2.05 -0.49 0.90
CA PHE A 18 3.21 -0.85 1.69
C PHE A 18 3.96 0.41 2.10
N VAL A 19 4.58 0.37 3.27
CA VAL A 19 5.58 1.34 3.71
C VAL A 19 6.93 0.64 3.75
N ARG A 20 7.93 1.26 3.13
CA ARG A 20 9.31 0.79 3.15
C ARG A 20 10.24 1.95 3.39
N ASP A 21 11.11 1.82 4.39
CA ASP A 21 12.11 2.83 4.75
C ASP A 21 11.50 4.26 4.87
N GLY A 22 10.22 4.36 5.30
CA GLY A 22 9.48 5.62 5.44
C GLY A 22 8.67 6.06 4.21
N ASP A 23 8.82 5.39 3.07
CA ASP A 23 8.10 5.71 1.84
C ASP A 23 6.90 4.78 1.61
N ALA A 24 5.74 5.37 1.37
CA ALA A 24 4.52 4.64 1.01
C ALA A 24 4.42 4.40 -0.51
N PHE A 25 4.05 3.19 -0.92
CA PHE A 25 3.84 2.84 -2.31
C PHE A 25 2.71 1.82 -2.51
N LEU A 26 2.14 1.82 -3.73
CA LEU A 26 0.98 1.01 -4.10
C LEU A 26 1.39 -0.13 -5.03
N VAL A 27 0.92 -1.34 -4.72
CA VAL A 27 1.15 -2.56 -5.47
C VAL A 27 -0.18 -3.24 -5.77
N ARG A 28 -0.40 -3.64 -7.02
CA ARG A 28 -1.61 -4.39 -7.39
C ARG A 28 -1.54 -5.82 -6.87
N THR A 29 -2.62 -6.30 -6.26
CA THR A 29 -2.65 -7.63 -5.62
C THR A 29 -2.55 -8.78 -6.63
N SER A 30 -2.96 -8.54 -7.88
CA SER A 30 -2.88 -9.50 -9.01
C SER A 30 -1.45 -9.78 -9.49
N THR A 31 -0.44 -9.04 -9.02
CA THR A 31 0.91 -9.09 -9.56
C THR A 31 1.86 -9.91 -8.69
N LYS A 32 2.89 -10.52 -9.31
CA LYS A 32 4.00 -11.17 -8.57
C LYS A 32 4.72 -10.21 -7.61
N MET A 33 4.66 -8.90 -7.89
CA MET A 33 5.21 -7.88 -7.01
C MET A 33 4.52 -7.89 -5.64
N PHE A 34 3.21 -8.12 -5.57
CA PHE A 34 2.48 -8.21 -4.30
C PHE A 34 3.02 -9.36 -3.43
N ALA A 35 3.15 -10.56 -4.00
CA ALA A 35 3.70 -11.71 -3.28
C ALA A 35 5.13 -11.46 -2.77
N ASN A 36 5.97 -10.81 -3.59
CA ASN A 36 7.34 -10.45 -3.20
C ASN A 36 7.37 -9.45 -2.04
N GLU A 37 6.49 -8.45 -2.05
CA GLU A 37 6.43 -7.43 -1.00
C GLU A 37 5.81 -7.98 0.29
N CYS A 38 4.84 -8.90 0.21
CA CYS A 38 4.38 -9.65 1.40
C CYS A 38 5.51 -10.46 2.04
N ALA A 39 6.28 -11.20 1.23
CA ALA A 39 7.43 -11.96 1.71
C ALA A 39 8.53 -11.05 2.28
N ARG A 40 8.73 -9.86 1.67
CA ARG A 40 9.67 -8.86 2.16
C ARG A 40 9.21 -8.27 3.49
N ALA A 41 7.94 -7.91 3.62
CA ALA A 41 7.38 -7.36 4.85
C ALA A 41 7.53 -8.34 6.02
N ALA A 42 7.26 -9.62 5.77
CA ALA A 42 7.46 -10.68 6.77
C ALA A 42 8.93 -10.84 7.20
N ARG A 43 9.91 -10.55 6.31
CA ARG A 43 11.34 -10.69 6.60
C ARG A 43 11.97 -9.46 7.25
N LEU A 44 11.56 -8.27 6.83
CA LEU A 44 12.21 -7.01 7.23
C LEU A 44 11.51 -6.31 8.40
N GLY A 45 10.33 -6.78 8.82
CA GLY A 45 9.63 -6.31 10.01
C GLY A 45 9.39 -4.80 9.98
N THR A 46 9.89 -4.07 10.97
CA THR A 46 9.68 -2.62 11.11
C THR A 46 10.19 -1.78 9.94
N ARG A 47 11.13 -2.31 9.12
CA ARG A 47 11.66 -1.60 7.95
C ARG A 47 10.79 -1.70 6.70
N SER A 48 9.85 -2.65 6.67
CA SER A 48 8.93 -2.86 5.57
C SER A 48 7.67 -3.53 6.08
N HIS A 49 6.51 -2.88 5.96
CA HIS A 49 5.25 -3.47 6.38
C HIS A 49 4.13 -3.16 5.39
N MET A 50 3.12 -4.02 5.39
CA MET A 50 1.87 -3.79 4.65
C MET A 50 0.93 -3.01 5.55
N VAL A 51 0.41 -1.91 5.04
CA VAL A 51 -0.57 -1.06 5.74
C VAL A 51 -1.95 -1.67 5.59
N GLY A 52 -2.34 -2.00 4.35
CA GLY A 52 -3.65 -2.53 4.07
C GLY A 52 -3.80 -3.00 2.62
N VAL A 53 -4.89 -3.74 2.38
CA VAL A 53 -5.37 -4.13 1.06
C VAL A 53 -6.72 -3.47 0.85
N TYR A 54 -6.86 -2.81 -0.28
CA TYR A 54 -8.00 -1.98 -0.63
C TYR A 54 -8.59 -2.48 -1.94
N ASP A 55 -9.91 -2.40 -2.06
CA ASP A 55 -10.58 -2.65 -3.31
C ASP A 55 -10.48 -1.44 -4.26
N ALA A 56 -11.09 -1.58 -5.43
CA ALA A 56 -11.09 -0.53 -6.45
C ALA A 56 -11.92 0.71 -6.08
N GLN A 57 -12.71 0.65 -4.99
CA GLN A 57 -13.59 1.73 -4.54
C GLN A 57 -12.99 2.55 -3.39
N ALA A 58 -11.85 2.13 -2.84
CA ALA A 58 -11.20 2.83 -1.75
C ALA A 58 -10.81 4.27 -2.14
N THR A 59 -11.18 5.21 -1.26
CA THR A 59 -10.85 6.63 -1.41
C THR A 59 -9.44 6.92 -0.90
N ILE A 60 -8.85 8.03 -1.36
CA ILE A 60 -7.55 8.48 -0.83
C ILE A 60 -7.62 8.75 0.67
N ASP A 61 -8.75 9.25 1.18
CA ASP A 61 -8.90 9.60 2.60
C ASP A 61 -8.80 8.35 3.49
N VAL A 62 -9.46 7.25 3.11
CA VAL A 62 -9.34 5.96 3.83
C VAL A 62 -7.90 5.47 3.86
N VAL A 63 -7.20 5.54 2.73
CA VAL A 63 -5.79 5.13 2.64
C VAL A 63 -4.88 6.03 3.48
N ARG A 64 -5.19 7.34 3.56
CA ARG A 64 -4.44 8.30 4.37
C ARG A 64 -4.65 8.08 5.86
N ASP A 65 -5.88 7.87 6.30
CA ASP A 65 -6.20 7.63 7.71
C ASP A 65 -5.45 6.38 8.22
N ASP A 66 -5.45 5.30 7.44
CA ASP A 66 -4.69 4.09 7.76
C ASP A 66 -3.18 4.35 7.78
N LEU A 67 -2.64 5.10 6.83
CA LEU A 67 -1.22 5.46 6.81
C LEU A 67 -0.82 6.30 8.04
N GLU A 68 -1.66 7.23 8.47
CA GLU A 68 -1.42 8.06 9.65
C GLU A 68 -1.50 7.24 10.95
N LEU A 69 -2.37 6.24 11.02
CA LEU A 69 -2.44 5.28 12.13
C LEU A 69 -1.19 4.40 12.22
N PHE A 70 -0.65 3.95 11.09
CA PHE A 70 0.50 3.06 11.04
C PHE A 70 1.86 3.76 11.18
N CYS A 71 1.95 5.03 10.80
CA CYS A 71 3.19 5.82 10.89
C CYS A 71 3.35 6.61 12.20
N ARG A 72 2.47 6.41 13.19
CA ARG A 72 2.60 6.94 14.57
C ARG A 72 3.52 6.06 15.42
#